data_AF-A0A963IF29-F1
#
_entry.id   AF-A0A963IF29-F1
#
_cell.length_a   1.000
_cell.length_b   1.000
_cell.length_c   1.000
_cell.angle_alpha   90.00
_cell.angle_beta   90.00
_cell.angle_gamma   90.00
#
_symmetry.space_group_name_H-M   'P 1'
#
loop_
_entity.id
_entity.type
_entity.pdbx_description
1 polymer ?
#
loop_
_entity_poly.entity_id
_entity_poly.type
_entity_poly.pdbx_seq_one_letter_code
_entity_poly.pdbx_strand_id
1 'polypeptide(L)'
;MTASETKKAPGGTAKWVVVHLVGSIIFVLGALYVFVDMRLIDALPTSSFQAWTLMAVGLVLDFWGVIEMRRIQLARKAAKEQ
;
A
#
# COMPACT_ATOMS: atom_id res chain seq x y z
N MET A 1 7.79 -35.99 -18.82
CA MET A 1 7.00 -35.00 -19.58
C MET A 1 5.94 -34.45 -18.62
N THR A 2 6.31 -33.46 -17.80
CA THR A 2 6.03 -32.02 -18.00
C THR A 2 4.54 -31.68 -17.88
N ALA A 3 4.06 -31.55 -16.64
CA ALA A 3 3.05 -30.55 -16.31
C ALA A 3 3.77 -29.52 -15.44
N SER A 4 4.43 -28.54 -16.06
CA SER A 4 4.81 -27.35 -15.32
C SER A 4 3.50 -26.64 -14.99
N GLU A 5 3.09 -26.72 -13.73
CA GLU A 5 2.07 -25.84 -13.18
C GLU A 5 2.59 -24.41 -13.33
N THR A 6 2.33 -23.82 -14.49
CA THR A 6 2.41 -22.38 -14.68
C THR A 6 1.25 -21.79 -13.88
N LYS A 7 1.45 -21.65 -12.56
CA LYS A 7 0.68 -20.74 -11.73
C LYS A 7 0.80 -19.37 -12.38
N LYS A 8 -0.16 -19.05 -13.26
CA LYS A 8 -0.40 -17.73 -13.85
C LYS A 8 -0.34 -16.74 -12.70
N ALA A 9 0.74 -15.98 -12.57
CA ALA A 9 0.96 -15.09 -11.45
C ALA A 9 -0.16 -14.04 -11.38
N PRO A 10 -1.13 -14.14 -10.45
CA PRO A 10 -2.05 -13.06 -10.15
C PRO A 10 -1.38 -12.05 -9.19
N GLY A 11 -0.13 -12.30 -8.81
CA GLY A 11 0.50 -11.75 -7.60
C GLY A 11 0.77 -10.25 -7.64
N GLY A 12 0.98 -9.64 -8.80
CA GLY A 12 1.31 -8.21 -8.88
C GLY A 12 0.17 -7.29 -8.41
N THR A 13 -1.05 -7.54 -8.90
CA THR A 13 -2.22 -6.72 -8.54
C THR A 13 -2.68 -7.00 -7.11
N ALA A 14 -2.70 -8.26 -6.67
CA ALA A 14 -3.08 -8.61 -5.30
C ALA A 14 -2.10 -8.00 -4.27
N LYS A 15 -0.79 -8.08 -4.53
CA LYS A 15 0.23 -7.44 -3.70
C LYS A 15 0.08 -5.93 -3.66
N TRP A 16 -0.22 -5.32 -4.81
CA TRP A 16 -0.48 -3.88 -4.90
C TRP A 16 -1.67 -3.46 -4.02
N VAL A 17 -2.81 -4.16 -4.12
CA VAL A 17 -4.01 -3.85 -3.31
C VAL A 17 -3.67 -3.89 -1.82
N VAL A 18 -2.96 -4.92 -1.36
CA VAL A 18 -2.60 -5.06 0.06
C VAL A 18 -1.72 -3.90 0.52
N VAL A 19 -0.67 -3.54 -0.25
CA VAL A 19 0.24 -2.46 0.13
C VAL A 19 -0.47 -1.12 0.18
N HIS A 20 -1.33 -0.83 -0.80
CA HIS A 20 -2.11 0.41 -0.84
C HIS A 20 -3.10 0.48 0.33
N LEU A 21 -3.82 -0.61 0.60
CA LEU A 21 -4.78 -0.65 1.69
C LEU A 21 -4.11 -0.45 3.06
N VAL A 22 -2.95 -1.08 3.28
CA VAL A 22 -2.16 -0.91 4.51
C VAL A 22 -1.64 0.53 4.64
N GLY A 23 -1.10 1.12 3.57
CA GLY A 23 -0.64 2.51 3.57
C GLY A 23 -1.75 3.49 3.92
N SER A 24 -2.92 3.32 3.28
CA SER A 24 -4.13 4.12 3.55
C SER A 24 -4.61 3.99 5.00
N ILE A 25 -4.66 2.78 5.57
CA ILE A 25 -5.07 2.57 6.97
C ILE A 25 -4.11 3.29 7.93
N ILE A 26 -2.79 3.13 7.72
CA ILE A 26 -1.77 3.78 8.54
C ILE A 26 -1.90 5.30 8.46
N PHE A 27 -2.14 5.84 7.27
CA PHE A 27 -2.36 7.27 7.07
C PHE A 27 -3.59 7.76 7.84
N VAL A 28 -4.72 7.07 7.71
CA VAL A 28 -5.98 7.42 8.39
C VAL A 28 -5.82 7.38 9.91
N LEU A 29 -5.13 6.37 10.46
CA LEU A 29 -4.86 6.29 11.91
C LEU A 29 -4.04 7.48 12.41
N GLY A 30 -3.01 7.88 11.67
CA GLY A 30 -2.24 9.07 12.00
C GLY A 30 -3.08 10.35 11.89
N ALA A 31 -3.89 10.47 10.84
CA ALA A 31 -4.75 11.63 10.61
C ALA A 31 -5.83 11.78 11.70
N LEU A 32 -6.47 10.68 12.12
CA LEU A 32 -7.50 10.71 13.17
C LEU A 32 -6.94 11.16 14.52
N TYR A 33 -5.69 10.79 14.82
CA TYR A 33 -5.01 11.33 15.99
C TYR A 33 -4.67 12.82 15.82
N VAL A 34 -4.13 13.25 14.68
CA VAL A 34 -3.72 14.65 14.49
C VAL A 34 -4.91 15.62 14.46
N PHE A 35 -6.01 15.26 13.78
CA PHE A 35 -7.13 16.17 13.53
C PHE A 35 -8.27 16.05 14.54
N VAL A 36 -8.43 14.89 15.18
CA VAL A 36 -9.56 14.61 16.08
C VAL A 36 -9.08 14.22 17.48
N ASP A 37 -7.77 14.20 17.73
CA ASP A 37 -7.13 13.69 18.97
C ASP A 37 -7.64 12.28 19.35
N MET A 38 -8.04 11.51 18.34
CA MET A 38 -8.73 10.25 18.54
C MET A 38 -7.72 9.10 18.59
N ARG A 39 -7.63 8.45 19.75
CA ARG A 39 -6.83 7.23 19.96
C ARG A 39 -7.68 6.00 19.66
N LEU A 40 -7.54 5.47 18.45
CA LEU A 40 -8.22 4.24 18.03
C LEU A 40 -7.55 2.97 18.56
N ILE A 41 -6.26 3.05 18.82
CA ILE A 41 -5.45 1.95 19.36
C ILE A 41 -4.71 2.52 20.57
N ASP A 42 -4.91 1.93 21.75
CA ASP A 42 -4.32 2.43 23.01
C ASP A 42 -2.78 2.54 22.96
N ALA A 43 -2.13 1.83 22.04
CA ALA A 43 -0.69 1.84 21.84
C ALA A 43 -0.20 2.81 20.75
N LEU A 44 -1.05 3.32 19.85
CA LEU A 44 -0.63 4.11 18.68
C LEU A 44 -1.73 5.06 18.17
N PRO A 45 -1.42 6.35 17.90
CA PRO A 45 -0.19 7.08 18.26
C PRO A 45 -0.16 7.50 19.74
N THR A 46 1.03 7.60 20.32
CA THR A 46 1.23 8.07 21.71
C THR A 46 1.62 9.54 21.82
N SER A 47 2.05 10.14 20.72
CA SER A 47 2.44 11.54 20.60
C SER A 47 2.10 12.11 19.23
N SER A 48 1.95 13.43 19.12
CA SER A 48 1.67 14.11 17.85
C SER A 48 2.78 13.88 16.82
N PHE A 49 4.04 13.86 17.25
CA PHE A 49 5.17 13.53 16.36
C PHE A 49 5.04 12.12 15.76
N GLN A 50 4.65 11.13 16.56
CA GLN A 50 4.41 9.78 16.09
C GLN A 50 3.23 9.71 15.10
N ALA A 51 2.16 10.47 15.35
CA ALA A 51 1.02 10.54 14.45
C ALA A 51 1.38 11.13 13.09
N TRP A 52 2.12 12.25 13.07
CA TRP A 52 2.67 12.83 11.83
C TRP A 52 3.60 11.86 11.09
N THR A 53 4.42 11.11 11.83
CA THR A 53 5.30 10.08 11.25
C THR A 53 4.50 8.95 10.62
N LEU A 54 3.45 8.47 11.30
CA LEU A 54 2.54 7.46 10.75
C LEU A 54 1.84 7.98 9.50
N MET A 55 1.36 9.22 9.48
CA MET A 55 0.81 9.83 8.28
C MET A 55 1.83 9.85 7.14
N ALA A 56 3.06 10.31 7.40
CA ALA A 56 4.10 10.36 6.37
C ALA A 56 4.44 8.95 5.82
N VAL A 57 4.57 7.94 6.70
CA VAL A 57 4.84 6.56 6.31
C VAL A 57 3.68 5.97 5.50
N GLY A 58 2.45 6.17 5.96
CA GLY A 58 1.24 5.73 5.26
C GLY A 58 1.16 6.32 3.85
N LEU A 59 1.45 7.62 3.72
CA LEU A 59 1.50 8.32 2.43
C LEU A 59 2.58 7.73 1.51
N VAL A 60 3.78 7.50 2.02
CA VAL A 60 4.89 6.90 1.24
C VAL A 60 4.53 5.50 0.74
N LEU A 61 3.91 4.67 1.58
CA LEU A 61 3.44 3.34 1.18
C LEU A 61 2.37 3.42 0.10
N ASP A 62 1.47 4.39 0.20
CA ASP A 62 0.45 4.66 -0.80
C ASP A 62 1.05 5.04 -2.16
N PHE A 63 1.98 6.00 -2.16
CA PHE A 63 2.70 6.43 -3.37
C PHE A 63 3.51 5.29 -3.97
N TRP A 64 4.16 4.47 -3.13
CA TRP A 64 4.87 3.28 -3.59
C TRP A 64 3.92 2.31 -4.29
N GLY A 65 2.73 2.07 -3.71
CA GLY A 65 1.67 1.31 -4.34
C GLY A 65 1.34 1.86 -5.74
N VAL A 66 1.06 3.15 -5.86
CA VAL A 66 0.73 3.78 -7.15
C VAL A 66 1.84 3.58 -8.20
N ILE A 67 3.11 3.75 -7.82
CA ILE A 67 4.26 3.53 -8.72
C ILE A 67 4.31 2.08 -9.20
N GLU A 68 4.11 1.12 -8.31
CA GLU A 68 4.13 -0.29 -8.64
C GLU A 68 2.98 -0.66 -9.60
N MET A 69 1.79 -0.09 -9.41
CA MET A 69 0.70 -0.30 -10.36
C MET A 69 1.04 0.25 -11.75
N ARG A 70 1.67 1.43 -11.82
CA ARG A 70 2.11 2.00 -13.09
C ARG A 70 3.12 1.09 -13.79
N ARG A 71 4.05 0.48 -13.06
CA ARG A 71 4.99 -0.51 -13.60
C ARG A 71 4.26 -1.74 -14.15
N ILE A 72 3.27 -2.27 -13.41
CA ILE A 72 2.45 -3.41 -13.86
C ILE A 72 1.67 -3.07 -15.13
N GLN A 73 1.07 -1.87 -15.21
CA GLN A 73 0.35 -1.41 -16.40
C GLN A 73 1.27 -1.29 -17.62
N LEU A 74 2.46 -0.71 -17.44
CA LEU A 74 3.45 -0.58 -18.51
C LEU A 74 3.93 -1.95 -19.02
N ALA A 75 4.22 -2.88 -18.11
CA ALA A 75 4.60 -4.24 -18.48
C ALA A 75 3.48 -4.98 -19.25
N ARG A 76 2.22 -4.80 -18.83
CA ARG A 76 1.06 -5.36 -19.55
C ARG A 76 0.84 -4.73 -20.91
N LYS A 77 1.14 -3.44 -21.08
CA LYS A 77 1.05 -2.75 -22.37
C LYS A 77 2.11 -3.27 -23.33
N ALA A 78 3.38 -3.35 -22.89
CA ALA A 78 4.47 -3.89 -23.69
C ALA A 78 4.22 -5.34 -24.15
N ALA A 79 3.63 -6.17 -23.29
CA ALA A 79 3.28 -7.56 -23.62
C ALA A 79 2.08 -7.72 -24.58
N LYS A 80 1.31 -6.65 -24.83
CA LYS A 80 0.21 -6.66 -25.83
C LYS A 80 0.62 -6.12 -27.20
N GLU A 81 1.78 -5.44 -27.26
CA GLU A 81 2.35 -4.89 -28.48
C GLU A 81 3.35 -5.87 -29.15
N GLN A 82 3.65 -7.00 -28.50
CA GLN A 82 4.36 -8.17 -29.04
C GLN A 82 3.36 -9.24 -29.49
#